data_AF-A0A942GFL0-F1
#
_entry.id   AF-A0A942GFL0-F1
#
_cell.length_a   1.000
_cell.length_b   1.000
_cell.length_c   1.000
_cell.angle_alpha   90.00
_cell.angle_beta   90.00
_cell.angle_gamma   90.00
#
_symmetry.space_group_name_H-M   'P 1'
#
loop_
_entity.id
_entity.type
_entity.pdbx_description
1 polymer ?
#
loop_
_entity_poly.entity_id
_entity_poly.type
_entity_poly.pdbx_seq_one_letter_code
_entity_poly.pdbx_strand_id
1 'polypeptide(L)'
;MKKAMSAFVFALVDIVCFLQGGVILAYSLFHISYKVEIVRGEGFNTVEMQNVPVAIGGYYYYSEPYIKVALIGIALIITGFLMRSWRKNY
;
A
#
# COMPACT_ATOMS: atom_id res chain seq x y z
N MET A 1 8.44 -3.43 -40.04
CA MET A 1 8.04 -2.26 -39.21
C MET A 1 6.99 -2.60 -38.15
N LYS A 2 5.85 -3.25 -38.48
CA LYS A 2 4.78 -3.56 -37.50
C LYS A 2 5.24 -4.36 -36.26
N LYS A 3 6.08 -5.39 -36.45
CA LYS A 3 6.62 -6.22 -35.34
C LYS A 3 7.59 -5.46 -34.42
N ALA A 4 8.38 -4.54 -34.95
CA ALA A 4 9.31 -3.74 -34.16
C ALA A 4 8.56 -2.69 -33.32
N MET A 5 7.52 -2.08 -33.90
CA MET A 5 6.68 -1.12 -33.21
C MET A 5 5.88 -1.76 -32.06
N SER A 6 5.28 -2.94 -32.27
CA SER A 6 4.60 -3.66 -31.18
C SER A 6 5.58 -4.08 -30.09
N ALA A 7 6.75 -4.60 -30.45
CA ALA A 7 7.78 -4.98 -29.50
C ALA A 7 8.24 -3.81 -28.62
N PHE A 8 8.35 -2.60 -29.18
CA PHE A 8 8.72 -1.39 -28.45
C PHE A 8 7.61 -0.95 -27.50
N VAL A 9 6.36 -0.90 -27.97
CA VAL A 9 5.19 -0.54 -27.13
C VAL A 9 5.06 -1.49 -25.94
N PHE A 10 5.18 -2.80 -26.16
CA PHE A 10 5.12 -3.77 -25.06
C PHE A 10 6.26 -3.62 -24.05
N ALA A 11 7.49 -3.36 -24.52
CA ALA A 11 8.62 -3.12 -23.62
C ALA A 11 8.42 -1.86 -22.76
N LEU A 12 7.84 -0.81 -23.35
CA LEU A 12 7.55 0.44 -22.67
C LEU A 12 6.45 0.25 -21.62
N VAL A 13 5.39 -0.48 -21.95
CA VAL A 13 4.33 -0.84 -21.00
C VAL A 13 4.87 -1.70 -19.86
N ASP A 14 5.74 -2.68 -20.14
CA ASP A 14 6.39 -3.51 -19.12
C ASP A 14 7.18 -2.62 -18.13
N ILE A 15 8.02 -1.72 -18.65
CA ILE A 15 8.81 -0.81 -17.82
C ILE A 15 7.90 0.06 -16.96
N VAL A 16 6.85 0.64 -17.53
CA VAL A 16 5.92 1.50 -16.78
C VAL A 16 5.20 0.69 -15.69
N CYS A 17 4.65 -0.48 -16.00
CA CYS A 17 3.95 -1.33 -15.04
C CYS A 17 4.85 -1.77 -13.88
N PHE A 18 6.08 -2.24 -14.17
CA PHE A 18 7.00 -2.66 -13.12
C PHE A 18 7.56 -1.49 -12.31
N LEU A 19 7.90 -0.37 -12.97
CA LEU A 19 8.45 0.81 -12.29
C LEU A 19 7.38 1.48 -11.42
N GLN A 20 6.18 1.74 -11.96
CA GLN A 20 5.10 2.35 -11.19
C GLN A 20 4.57 1.41 -10.11
N GLY A 21 4.37 0.14 -10.43
CA GLY A 21 3.95 -0.87 -9.46
C GLY A 21 4.94 -0.97 -8.28
N GLY A 22 6.24 -1.00 -8.58
CA GLY A 22 7.31 -1.04 -7.58
C GLY A 22 7.38 0.23 -6.73
N VAL A 23 7.33 1.42 -7.34
CA VAL A 23 7.36 2.69 -6.60
C VAL A 23 6.15 2.83 -5.68
N ILE A 24 4.95 2.48 -6.16
CA ILE A 24 3.71 2.54 -5.37
C ILE A 24 3.76 1.56 -4.20
N LEU A 25 4.26 0.34 -4.43
CA LEU A 25 4.44 -0.65 -3.37
C LEU A 25 5.44 -0.19 -2.31
N ALA A 26 6.61 0.28 -2.74
CA ALA A 26 7.62 0.83 -1.84
C ALA A 26 7.05 2.00 -1.03
N TYR A 27 6.37 2.95 -1.70
CA TYR A 27 5.71 4.07 -1.04
C TYR A 27 4.71 3.61 0.02
N SER A 28 3.88 2.61 -0.29
CA SER A 28 2.94 2.06 0.68
C SER A 28 3.65 1.48 1.91
N LEU A 29 4.71 0.68 1.70
CA LEU A 29 5.43 -0.04 2.76
C LEU A 29 6.05 0.90 3.80
N PHE A 30 6.43 2.11 3.41
CA PHE A 30 7.01 3.10 4.32
C PHE A 30 5.98 3.88 5.15
N HIS A 31 4.67 3.72 4.93
CA HIS A 31 3.62 4.46 5.63
C HIS A 31 2.94 3.67 6.75
N ILE A 32 3.74 2.98 7.55
CA ILE A 32 3.27 2.34 8.79
C ILE A 32 2.97 3.45 9.81
N SER A 33 1.72 3.51 10.26
CA SER A 33 1.25 4.51 11.22
C SER A 33 1.24 3.93 12.64
N TYR A 34 1.55 4.76 13.63
CA TYR A 34 1.46 4.38 15.04
C TYR A 34 0.25 5.06 15.69
N LYS A 35 -0.65 4.28 16.28
CA LYS A 35 -1.80 4.81 17.02
C LYS A 35 -1.59 4.55 18.51
N VAL A 36 -1.74 5.60 19.30
CA VAL A 36 -1.81 5.49 20.77
C VAL A 36 -3.28 5.34 21.15
N GLU A 37 -3.60 4.29 21.90
CA GLU A 37 -4.92 4.14 22.51
C GLU A 37 -4.92 4.84 23.86
N ILE A 38 -5.73 5.89 23.94
CA ILE A 38 -6.00 6.60 25.18
C ILE A 38 -7.33 6.06 25.69
N VAL A 39 -7.27 5.21 26.71
CA VAL A 39 -8.48 4.74 27.39
C VAL A 39 -8.73 5.68 28.56
N ARG A 40 -9.92 6.29 28.59
CA ARG A 40 -10.36 7.02 29.79
C ARG A 40 -10.73 5.98 30.82
N GLY A 41 -10.24 6.13 32.05
CA GLY A 41 -10.47 5.15 33.11
C GLY A 41 -11.97 4.97 33.38
N GLU A 42 -12.55 3.91 32.82
CA GLU A 42 -13.89 3.46 33.20
C GLU A 42 -13.80 2.82 34.59
N GLY A 43 -14.40 3.46 35.60
CA GLY A 43 -14.44 2.95 36.98
C GLY A 43 -14.06 3.95 38.10
N PHE A 44 -13.69 5.20 37.79
CA PHE A 44 -13.39 6.20 38.81
C PHE A 44 -14.61 7.10 39.10
N ASN A 45 -15.05 7.14 40.36
CA ASN A 45 -16.26 7.84 40.82
C ASN A 45 -16.11 9.37 40.99
N THR A 46 -14.95 9.94 40.65
CA THR A 46 -14.71 11.39 40.74
C THR A 46 -14.48 11.96 39.34
N VAL A 47 -15.23 13.01 38.98
CA VAL A 47 -15.22 13.66 37.66
C VAL A 47 -13.81 14.12 37.24
N GLU A 48 -12.95 14.41 38.20
CA GLU A 48 -11.56 14.83 37.98
C GLU A 48 -10.64 13.69 37.53
N MET A 49 -10.89 12.43 37.95
CA MET A 49 -10.05 11.27 37.58
C MET A 49 -10.49 10.61 36.26
N GLN A 50 -11.76 10.76 35.86
CA GLN A 50 -12.25 10.29 34.55
C GLN A 50 -11.64 11.05 33.35
N ASN A 51 -11.19 12.29 33.58
CA ASN A 51 -10.59 13.13 32.54
C ASN A 51 -9.08 12.96 32.40
N VAL A 52 -8.43 12.13 33.22
CA VAL A 52 -7.00 11.87 33.10
C VAL A 52 -6.79 10.82 32.00
N PRO A 53 -6.17 11.18 30.86
CA PRO A 53 -5.87 10.23 29.81
C PRO A 53 -4.79 9.27 30.30
N VAL A 54 -5.16 8.01 30.55
CA VAL A 54 -4.19 6.94 30.84
C VAL A 54 -3.88 6.26 29.51
N ALA A 55 -2.67 6.45 29.00
CA ALA A 55 -2.21 5.73 27.81
C ALA A 55 -1.98 4.25 28.19
N ILE A 56 -2.84 3.35 27.69
CA ILE A 56 -2.78 1.91 28.02
C ILE A 56 -1.86 1.15 27.04
N GLY A 57 -1.56 1.75 25.88
CA GLY A 57 -0.60 1.22 24.93
C GLY A 57 -0.78 1.84 23.55
N GLY A 58 0.12 1.52 22.63
CA GLY A 58 -0.03 1.89 21.23
C GLY A 58 0.35 0.73 20.32
N TYR A 59 -0.31 0.65 19.18
CA TYR A 59 -0.10 -0.39 18.19
C TYR A 59 0.24 0.23 16.83
N TYR A 60 1.11 -0.46 16.08
CA TYR A 60 1.37 -0.14 14.68
C TYR A 60 0.20 -0.65 13.85
N TYR A 61 -0.30 0.20 12.97
CA TYR A 61 -1.35 -0.16 12.05
C TYR A 61 -1.04 0.38 10.66
N TYR A 62 -1.54 -0.34 9.67
CA TYR A 62 -1.52 0.11 8.29
C TYR A 62 -2.85 0.78 8.01
N SER A 63 -2.84 2.06 7.64
CA SER A 63 -4.09 2.75 7.36
C SER A 63 -4.72 2.20 6.08
N GLU A 64 -6.05 2.11 6.06
CA GLU A 64 -6.79 1.63 4.88
C GLU A 64 -6.37 2.25 3.53
N PRO A 65 -6.11 3.57 3.41
CA PRO A 65 -5.70 4.13 2.13
C PRO A 65 -4.37 3.53 1.64
N TYR A 66 -3.40 3.29 2.53
CA TYR A 66 -2.13 2.67 2.12
C TYR A 66 -2.29 1.20 1.74
N ILE A 67 -3.26 0.47 2.32
CA ILE A 67 -3.62 -0.89 1.87
C ILE A 67 -4.14 -0.84 0.42
N LYS A 68 -5.04 0.10 0.12
CA LYS A 68 -5.58 0.28 -1.25
C LYS A 68 -4.48 0.65 -2.24
N VAL A 69 -3.57 1.53 -1.85
CA VAL A 69 -2.40 1.92 -2.66
C VAL A 69 -1.49 0.72 -2.90
N ALA A 70 -1.22 -0.11 -1.89
CA ALA A 70 -0.43 -1.34 -2.04
C ALA A 70 -1.09 -2.32 -3.04
N LEU A 71 -2.42 -2.49 -2.96
CA LEU A 71 -3.17 -3.34 -3.90
C LEU A 71 -3.05 -2.86 -5.36
N ILE A 72 -3.08 -1.54 -5.59
CA ILE A 72 -2.85 -0.96 -6.92
C ILE A 72 -1.44 -1.30 -7.42
N GLY A 73 -0.42 -1.17 -6.56
CA GLY A 73 0.96 -1.53 -6.90
C GLY A 73 1.11 -3.01 -7.28
N ILE A 74 0.48 -3.91 -6.51
CA ILE A 74 0.46 -5.36 -6.80
C ILE A 74 -0.23 -5.63 -8.14
N ALA A 75 -1.39 -5.01 -8.39
CA ALA A 75 -2.14 -5.19 -9.63
C ALA A 75 -1.32 -4.77 -10.86
N LEU A 76 -0.57 -3.67 -10.77
CA LEU A 76 0.33 -3.22 -11.84
C LEU A 76 1.46 -4.22 -12.12
N ILE A 77 2.06 -4.79 -11.08
CA ILE A 77 3.11 -5.82 -11.23
C ILE A 77 2.53 -7.08 -11.89
N ILE A 78 1.37 -7.56 -11.44
CA ILE A 78 0.69 -8.72 -12.04
C ILE A 78 0.38 -8.44 -13.51
N THR A 79 -0.11 -7.25 -13.83
CA THR A 79 -0.43 -6.83 -15.19
C THR A 79 0.81 -6.86 -16.09
N GLY A 80 1.95 -6.35 -15.61
CA GLY A 80 3.23 -6.45 -16.32
C GLY A 80 3.64 -7.89 -16.58
N PHE A 81 3.56 -8.76 -15.56
CA PHE A 81 3.85 -10.20 -15.73
C PHE A 81 2.94 -10.88 -16.76
N LEU A 82 1.64 -10.57 -16.75
CA LEU A 82 0.69 -11.12 -17.71
C LEU A 82 0.99 -10.66 -19.14
N MET A 83 1.28 -9.38 -19.34
CA MET A 83 1.65 -8.86 -20.66
C MET A 83 2.96 -9.49 -21.17
N ARG A 84 3.95 -9.68 -20.29
CA ARG A 84 5.21 -10.35 -20.63
C ARG A 84 5.00 -11.83 -20.98
N SER A 85 4.08 -12.50 -20.30
CA SER A 85 3.70 -13.89 -20.59
C SER A 85 3.02 -14.00 -21.96
N TRP A 86 2.05 -13.12 -22.26
CA TRP A 86 1.38 -13.08 -23.56
C TRP A 86 2.34 -12.84 -24.72
N ARG A 87 3.39 -12.04 -24.52
CA ARG A 87 4.43 -11.82 -25.54
C ARG A 87 5.16 -13.10 -25.95
N LYS A 88 5.37 -14.06 -25.04
CA LYS A 88 6.09 -15.30 -25.36
C LYS A 88 5.27 -16.25 -26.25
N ASN A 89 3.95 -16.06 -26.31
CA ASN A 89 3.03 -16.90 -27.08
C ASN A 89 2.69 -16.32 -28.47
N TYR A 90 3.17 -15.11 -28.81
CA TYR A 90 2.98 -14.43 -30.10
C TYR A 90 4.31 -14.26 -30.86
#